data_AF-A0A0L0VCB9-F1
#
_entry.id   AF-A0A0L0VCB9-F1
#
_cell.length_a   1.000
_cell.length_b   1.000
_cell.length_c   1.000
_cell.angle_alpha   90.00
_cell.angle_beta   90.00
_cell.angle_gamma   90.00
#
_symmetry.space_group_name_H-M   'P 1'
#
loop_
_entity.id
_entity.type
_entity.pdbx_description
1 polymer ?
#
loop_
_entity_poly.entity_id
_entity_poly.type
_entity_poly.pdbx_seq_one_letter_code
_entity_poly.pdbx_strand_id
1 'polypeptide(L)'
;MLDQQWALFLVTQEARDFDLMRMVLNQAIASQDLITSLVGREEMVRVSKDWIARDKLAHLDRLMSGNSGNHTQIPELWCAMPVTMTKEHG
;
A
#
# COMPACT_ATOMS: atom_id res chain seq x y z
N MET A 1 -4.32 -1.52 13.45
CA MET A 1 -3.21 -2.31 12.85
C MET A 1 -3.02 -1.94 11.39
N LEU A 2 -3.98 -2.23 10.49
CA LEU A 2 -3.86 -1.89 9.06
C LEU A 2 -3.67 -0.38 8.80
N ASP A 3 -4.38 0.49 9.54
CA ASP A 3 -4.18 1.95 9.41
C ASP A 3 -2.75 2.40 9.75
N GLN A 4 -2.09 1.76 10.73
CA GLN A 4 -0.72 2.09 11.13
C GLN A 4 0.29 1.62 10.07
N GLN A 5 0.08 0.43 9.50
CA GLN A 5 0.91 -0.09 8.41
C GLN A 5 0.75 0.77 7.15
N TRP A 6 -0.46 1.24 6.86
CA TRP A 6 -0.71 2.18 5.76
C TRP A 6 -0.04 3.53 5.99
N ALA A 7 -0.17 4.11 7.20
CA ALA A 7 0.50 5.36 7.54
C ALA A 7 2.03 5.24 7.43
N LEU A 8 2.60 4.15 7.92
CA LEU A 8 4.04 3.90 7.81
C LEU A 8 4.46 3.73 6.35
N PHE A 9 3.67 3.03 5.53
CA PHE A 9 3.91 2.93 4.10
C PHE A 9 3.99 4.32 3.44
N LEU A 10 3.03 5.21 3.72
CA LEU A 10 3.04 6.59 3.19
C LEU A 10 4.31 7.37 3.61
N VAL A 11 4.72 7.27 4.87
CA VAL A 11 5.96 7.91 5.35
C VAL A 11 7.20 7.37 4.63
N THR A 12 7.28 6.04 4.46
CA THR A 12 8.41 5.41 3.76
C THR A 12 8.43 5.73 2.28
N GLN A 13 7.25 5.93 1.68
CA GLN A 13 7.10 6.35 0.30
C GLN A 13 7.56 7.80 0.11
N GLU A 14 7.19 8.71 1.02
CA GLU A 14 7.65 10.10 1.02
C GLU A 14 9.18 10.18 1.12
N ALA A 15 9.78 9.33 1.97
CA ALA A 15 11.22 9.20 2.11
C ALA A 15 11.90 8.45 0.94
N ARG A 16 11.14 7.86 0.02
CA ARG A 16 11.63 6.96 -1.06
C ARG A 16 12.49 5.80 -0.55
N ASP A 17 12.19 5.31 0.65
CA ASP A 17 12.89 4.18 1.26
C ASP A 17 12.25 2.88 0.77
N PHE A 18 12.71 2.39 -0.38
CA PHE A 18 12.13 1.22 -1.05
C PHE A 18 12.29 -0.08 -0.25
N ASP A 19 13.39 -0.22 0.48
CA ASP A 19 13.63 -1.38 1.36
C ASP A 19 12.61 -1.39 2.51
N LEU A 20 12.38 -0.23 3.12
CA LEU A 20 11.41 -0.11 4.20
C LEU A 20 9.96 -0.20 3.69
N MET A 21 9.65 0.37 2.52
CA MET A 21 8.35 0.16 1.86
C MET A 21 8.07 -1.34 1.66
N ARG A 22 9.05 -2.08 1.13
CA ARG A 22 8.94 -3.53 0.93
C ARG A 22 8.74 -4.27 2.25
N MET A 23 9.46 -3.88 3.31
CA MET A 23 9.29 -4.47 4.64
C MET A 23 7.89 -4.26 5.19
N VAL A 24 7.40 -3.02 5.16
CA VAL A 24 6.06 -2.64 5.65
C VAL A 24 4.97 -3.38 4.89
N LEU A 25 5.10 -3.48 3.56
CA LEU A 25 4.16 -4.22 2.73
C LEU A 25 4.15 -5.73 3.05
N ASN A 26 5.31 -6.35 3.26
CA ASN A 26 5.36 -7.76 3.68
C ASN A 26 4.69 -7.99 5.04
N GLN A 27 4.89 -7.08 5.98
CA GLN A 27 4.21 -7.13 7.28
C GLN A 27 2.69 -6.97 7.12
N ALA A 28 2.26 -6.04 6.26
CA ALA A 28 0.86 -5.81 5.96
C ALA A 28 0.20 -7.02 5.28
N ILE A 29 0.91 -7.76 4.43
CA ILE A 29 0.41 -8.99 3.82
C ILE A 29 0.06 -10.01 4.90
N ALA A 30 0.96 -10.25 5.85
CA ALA A 30 0.70 -11.18 6.95
C ALA A 30 -0.53 -10.75 7.79
N SER A 31 -0.66 -9.45 8.04
CA SER A 31 -1.81 -8.86 8.73
C SER A 31 -3.11 -9.03 7.95
N GLN A 32 -3.12 -8.75 6.63
CA GLN A 32 -4.29 -8.92 5.78
C GLN A 32 -4.67 -10.39 5.59
N ASP A 33 -3.71 -11.30 5.51
CA ASP A 33 -3.97 -12.75 5.45
C ASP A 33 -4.62 -13.25 6.74
N LEU A 34 -4.11 -12.82 7.89
CA LEU A 34 -4.69 -13.16 9.19
C LEU A 34 -6.14 -12.64 9.28
N ILE A 35 -6.38 -11.39 8.90
CA ILE A 35 -7.73 -10.80 8.89
C ILE A 35 -8.63 -11.56 7.90
N THR A 36 -8.12 -11.88 6.70
CA THR A 36 -8.87 -12.66 5.70
C THR A 36 -9.30 -14.01 6.25
N SER A 37 -8.45 -14.68 7.04
CA SER A 37 -8.79 -15.94 7.70
C SER A 37 -9.87 -15.78 8.77
N LEU A 38 -10.04 -14.59 9.35
CA LEU A 38 -10.97 -14.34 10.45
C LEU A 38 -12.33 -13.85 9.97
N VAL A 39 -12.35 -12.94 8.99
CA VAL A 39 -13.58 -12.25 8.55
C VAL A 39 -13.93 -12.51 7.09
N GLY A 40 -13.07 -13.24 6.36
CA GLY A 40 -13.21 -13.43 4.92
C GLY A 40 -12.62 -12.29 4.10
N ARG A 41 -12.54 -12.50 2.79
CA ARG A 41 -11.87 -11.58 1.86
C ARG A 41 -12.61 -10.24 1.72
N GLU A 42 -13.93 -10.27 1.54
CA GLU A 42 -14.74 -9.07 1.29
C GLU A 42 -14.64 -8.08 2.48
N GLU A 43 -14.77 -8.61 3.69
CA GLU A 43 -14.62 -7.83 4.91
C GLU A 43 -13.19 -7.32 5.10
N MET A 44 -12.17 -8.13 4.78
CA MET A 44 -10.78 -7.67 4.81
C MET A 44 -10.55 -6.47 3.89
N VAL A 45 -11.08 -6.48 2.67
CA VAL A 45 -10.96 -5.36 1.72
C VAL A 45 -11.62 -4.11 2.30
N ARG A 46 -12.83 -4.26 2.85
CA ARG A 46 -13.57 -3.15 3.48
C ARG A 46 -12.82 -2.55 4.67
N VAL A 47 -12.28 -3.39 5.57
CA VAL A 47 -11.48 -2.96 6.72
C VAL A 47 -10.16 -2.33 6.26
N SER A 48 -9.62 -2.79 5.13
CA SER A 48 -8.43 -2.21 4.51
C SER A 48 -8.72 -0.92 3.74
N LYS A 49 -9.94 -0.36 3.73
CA LYS A 49 -10.24 0.88 3.00
C LYS A 49 -9.71 0.85 1.55
N ASP A 50 -9.93 -0.28 0.88
CA ASP A 50 -9.59 -0.52 -0.53
C ASP A 50 -8.09 -0.57 -0.89
N TRP A 51 -7.16 -0.66 0.09
CA TRP A 51 -5.76 -0.98 -0.22
C TRP A 51 -5.42 -2.46 0.02
N ILE A 52 -4.67 -3.04 -0.92
CA ILE A 52 -4.21 -4.44 -0.85
C ILE A 52 -2.69 -4.46 -0.84
N ALA A 53 -2.10 -4.98 0.24
CA ALA A 53 -0.65 -4.99 0.46
C ALA A 53 0.09 -5.76 -0.64
N ARG A 54 -0.50 -6.88 -1.09
CA ARG A 54 0.05 -7.69 -2.19
C ARG A 54 0.13 -6.93 -3.51
N ASP A 55 -0.90 -6.15 -3.85
CA ASP A 55 -0.92 -5.38 -5.09
C ASP A 55 0.10 -4.23 -5.06
N LYS A 56 0.23 -3.57 -3.90
CA LYS A 56 1.24 -2.53 -3.69
C LYS A 56 2.66 -3.11 -3.79
N LEU A 57 2.90 -4.32 -3.26
CA LEU A 57 4.20 -4.98 -3.35
C LEU A 57 4.52 -5.41 -4.78
N ALA A 58 3.58 -6.02 -5.49
CA ALA A 58 3.75 -6.40 -6.89
C ALA A 58 4.07 -5.18 -7.77
N HIS A 59 3.43 -4.03 -7.49
CA HIS A 59 3.73 -2.78 -8.17
C HIS A 59 5.13 -2.25 -7.83
N LEU A 60 5.53 -2.30 -6.55
CA LEU A 60 6.88 -1.93 -6.10
C LEU A 60 7.95 -2.79 -6.79
N ASP A 61 7.78 -4.11 -6.81
CA ASP A 61 8.70 -5.04 -7.47
C ASP A 61 8.78 -4.79 -8.99
N ARG A 62 7.65 -4.47 -9.65
CA ARG A 62 7.63 -4.11 -11.07
C ARG A 62 8.43 -2.83 -11.36
N LEU A 63 8.40 -1.85 -10.46
CA LEU A 63 9.18 -0.62 -10.62
C LEU A 63 10.67 -0.85 -10.40
N MET A 64 11.02 -1.68 -9.41
CA MET A 64 12.42 -2.05 -9.17
C MET A 64 12.99 -2.92 -10.31
N SER A 65 12.17 -3.80 -10.89
CA SER A 65 12.56 -4.68 -12.00
C SER A 65 12.46 -4.01 -13.38
N GLY A 66 11.67 -2.95 -13.54
CA GLY A 66 11.30 -2.33 -14.81
C GLY A 66 12.26 -1.25 -15.32
N ASN A 67 13.41 -1.02 -14.69
CA ASN A 67 14.38 0.00 -15.13
C ASN A 67 15.24 -0.43 -16.35
N SER A 68 14.75 -1.37 -17.17
CA SER A 68 15.35 -1.73 -18.45
C SER A 68 14.28 -1.67 -19.54
N GLY A 69 14.27 -0.56 -20.30
CA GLY A 69 13.47 -0.42 -21.51
C GLY A 69 12.22 0.44 -21.37
N ASN A 70 12.42 1.74 -21.58
CA ASN A 70 11.46 2.70 -22.16
C ASN A 70 10.87 3.73 -21.19
N HIS A 71 11.30 4.96 -21.47
CA HIS A 71 10.80 6.25 -21.01
C HIS A 71 9.26 6.29 -21.04
N THR A 72 8.64 6.62 -19.91
CA THR A 72 7.36 7.35 -19.69
C THR A 72 6.60 6.74 -18.51
N GLN A 73 6.28 7.63 -17.56
CA GLN A 73 5.35 7.47 -16.44
C GLN A 73 5.95 6.81 -15.18
N ILE A 74 6.70 7.62 -14.41
CA ILE A 74 6.36 7.76 -12.99
C ILE A 74 4.85 8.00 -12.97
N PRO A 75 4.00 7.07 -12.48
CA PRO A 75 2.60 7.36 -12.44
C PRO A 75 2.41 8.42 -11.36
N GLU A 76 1.92 9.57 -11.77
CA GLU A 76 1.25 10.55 -10.90
C GLU A 76 0.17 9.91 -10.01
N LEU A 77 -0.15 8.62 -10.17
CA LEU A 77 -0.96 7.80 -9.26
C LEU A 77 -0.33 7.57 -7.87
N TRP A 78 0.99 7.71 -7.71
CA TRP A 78 1.60 7.65 -6.37
C TRP A 78 1.33 8.91 -5.53
N CYS A 79 1.00 10.04 -6.17
CA CYS A 79 0.59 11.28 -5.51
C CYS A 79 -0.93 11.52 -5.56
N ALA A 80 -1.67 10.83 -6.46
CA ALA A 80 -3.11 11.02 -6.67
C ALA A 80 -4.00 10.01 -5.92
N MET A 81 -3.51 9.32 -4.89
CA MET A 81 -4.43 8.74 -3.90
C MET A 81 -4.85 9.89 -2.98
N PRO A 82 -6.11 10.38 -3.06
CA PRO A 82 -6.52 11.44 -2.17
C PRO A 82 -6.42 10.88 -0.75
N VAL A 83 -5.64 11.55 0.09
CA VAL A 83 -5.80 11.46 1.53
C VAL A 83 -7.18 12.08 1.82
N THR A 84 -8.26 11.37 1.52
CA THR A 84 -9.53 11.62 2.20
C THR A 84 -9.41 10.96 3.56
N MET A 85 -8.59 11.56 4.41
CA MET A 85 -9.02 11.74 5.79
C MET A 85 -10.23 12.67 5.70
N THR A 86 -11.43 12.10 5.55
CA THR A 86 -12.64 12.83 5.92
C THR A 86 -12.57 13.04 7.44
N LYS A 87 -11.91 14.12 7.84
CA LYS A 87 -12.14 14.80 9.10
C LYS A 87 -13.33 15.74 8.84
N GLU A 88 -14.53 15.19 8.89
CA GLU A 88 -15.75 15.98 9.10
C GLU A 88 -16.45 15.44 10.35
N HIS A 89 -16.03 15.95 11.51
CA HIS A 89 -16.92 16.11 12.66
C HIS A 89 -17.56 17.49 12.50
N GLY A 90 -18.90 17.54 12.51
CA GLY A 90 -19.72 18.75 12.47
C GLY A 90 -21.19 18.36 12.40
#